data_AF-A0AA51RWX0-F1
#
_entry.id   AF-A0AA51RWX0-F1
#
_cell.length_a   1.000
_cell.length_b   1.000
_cell.length_c   1.000
_cell.angle_alpha   90.00
_cell.angle_beta   90.00
_cell.angle_gamma   90.00
#
_symmetry.space_group_name_H-M   'P 1'
#
loop_
_entity.id
_entity.type
_entity.pdbx_description
1 polymer ?
#
loop_
_entity_poly.entity_id
_entity_poly.type
_entity_poly.pdbx_seq_one_letter_code
_entity_poly.pdbx_strand_id
1 'polypeptide(L)'
;MNQTCDEMQELLSGYLDGELTQQQSQRVHLHIQNCLSCRAMYDDLKTMKQGIASMEKQTMSEKELQRLMTDKTATSSAWIGWLLLIGSLSVVLAIVVYQFFMNDQTSLWIKLLVSAFYGGIAFLFLSVLRQRWIARKTDRYKGVDL
;
A
#
# COMPACT_ATOMS: atom_id res chain seq x y z
N MET A 1 26.13 -21.55 -42.11
CA MET A 1 25.01 -20.79 -41.51
C MET A 1 24.36 -20.02 -42.64
N ASN A 2 23.08 -20.30 -42.90
CA ASN A 2 22.33 -19.78 -44.05
C ASN A 2 21.70 -18.45 -43.62
N GLN A 3 21.81 -17.39 -44.43
CA GLN A 3 21.34 -16.02 -44.11
C GLN A 3 19.86 -15.97 -43.64
N THR A 4 19.05 -16.95 -44.02
CA THR A 4 17.64 -17.08 -43.63
C THR A 4 17.41 -17.50 -42.18
N CYS A 5 18.39 -18.11 -41.50
CA CYS A 5 18.26 -18.47 -40.09
C CYS A 5 18.52 -17.27 -39.18
N ASP A 6 19.50 -16.42 -39.50
CA ASP A 6 19.82 -15.23 -38.72
C ASP A 6 18.64 -14.24 -38.69
N GLU A 7 18.03 -13.98 -39.86
CA GLU A 7 16.83 -13.13 -39.94
C GLU A 7 15.65 -13.67 -39.12
N MET A 8 15.49 -15.00 -39.06
CA MET A 8 14.38 -15.61 -38.31
C MET A 8 14.65 -15.60 -36.80
N GLN A 9 15.92 -15.72 -36.39
CA GLN A 9 16.34 -15.63 -35.00
C GLN A 9 16.06 -14.25 -34.40
N GLU A 10 16.30 -13.17 -35.15
CA GLU A 10 15.97 -11.80 -34.72
C GLU A 10 14.45 -11.61 -34.49
N LEU A 11 13.62 -12.31 -35.27
CA LEU A 11 12.16 -12.21 -35.18
C LEU A 11 11.54 -13.10 -34.09
N LEU A 12 12.28 -14.03 -33.47
CA LEU A 12 11.74 -14.98 -32.50
C LEU A 12 11.16 -14.31 -31.23
N SER A 13 11.82 -13.27 -30.71
CA SER A 13 11.31 -12.54 -29.53
C SER A 13 10.00 -11.84 -29.86
N GLY A 14 9.95 -11.12 -30.99
CA GLY A 14 8.72 -10.46 -31.44
C GLY A 14 7.59 -11.46 -31.73
N TYR A 15 7.92 -12.66 -32.21
CA TYR A 15 6.94 -13.74 -32.41
C TYR A 15 6.38 -14.25 -31.06
N LEU A 16 7.24 -14.41 -30.05
CA LEU A 16 6.84 -14.84 -28.70
C LEU A 16 5.98 -13.81 -27.97
N ASP A 17 6.15 -12.52 -28.30
CA ASP A 17 5.40 -11.40 -27.71
C ASP A 17 4.17 -11.01 -28.54
N GLY A 18 4.04 -11.51 -29.77
CA GLY A 18 2.90 -11.22 -30.65
C GLY A 18 2.99 -9.88 -31.38
N GLU A 19 4.16 -9.25 -31.39
CA GLU A 19 4.43 -7.92 -31.96
C GLU A 19 4.74 -7.94 -33.47
N LEU A 20 4.85 -9.13 -34.06
CA LEU A 20 5.12 -9.27 -35.50
C LEU A 20 3.87 -9.00 -36.34
N THR A 21 4.09 -8.43 -37.53
CA THR A 21 3.06 -8.40 -38.57
C THR A 21 2.63 -9.82 -38.95
N GLN A 22 1.40 -9.97 -39.44
CA GLN A 22 0.85 -11.28 -39.84
C GLN A 22 1.78 -12.02 -40.83
N GLN A 23 2.37 -11.30 -41.78
CA GLN A 23 3.30 -11.86 -42.76
C GLN A 23 4.62 -12.33 -42.14
N GLN A 24 5.16 -11.61 -41.16
CA GLN A 24 6.39 -12.01 -40.45
C GLN A 24 6.12 -13.19 -39.53
N SER A 25 5.01 -13.16 -38.79
CA SER A 25 4.59 -14.26 -37.90
C SER A 25 4.43 -15.58 -38.66
N GLN A 26 3.80 -15.56 -39.84
CA GLN A 26 3.64 -16.75 -40.67
C GLN A 26 4.98 -17.28 -41.21
N ARG A 27 5.91 -16.39 -41.58
CA ARG A 27 7.27 -16.80 -42.01
C ARG A 27 8.05 -17.47 -40.88
N VAL A 28 8.05 -16.88 -39.70
CA VAL A 28 8.69 -17.46 -38.50
C VAL A 28 8.07 -18.81 -38.17
N HIS A 29 6.73 -18.90 -38.19
CA HIS A 29 5.99 -20.15 -37.91
C HIS A 29 6.37 -21.29 -38.87
N LEU A 30 6.43 -21.02 -40.17
CA LEU A 30 6.86 -22.03 -41.16
C LEU A 30 8.33 -22.40 -41.00
N HIS A 31 9.17 -21.46 -40.57
CA HIS A 31 10.60 -21.71 -40.38
C HIS A 31 10.89 -22.59 -39.16
N ILE A 32 10.29 -22.31 -38.00
CA ILE A 32 10.47 -23.12 -36.78
C ILE A 32 9.92 -24.55 -36.92
N GLN A 33 8.98 -24.79 -37.83
CA GLN A 33 8.51 -26.15 -38.14
C GLN A 33 9.57 -26.97 -38.90
N ASN A 34 10.38 -26.31 -39.72
CA ASN A 34 11.33 -26.95 -40.64
C ASN A 34 12.79 -26.86 -40.17
N CYS A 35 13.09 -26.03 -39.17
CA CYS A 35 14.45 -25.80 -38.69
C CYS A 35 14.57 -26.15 -37.19
N LEU A 36 15.37 -27.19 -36.89
CA LEU A 36 15.61 -27.68 -35.52
C LEU A 36 16.31 -26.63 -34.63
N SER A 37 17.27 -25.88 -35.16
CA SER A 37 18.02 -24.89 -34.38
C SER A 37 17.15 -23.70 -33.95
N CYS A 38 16.33 -23.18 -34.86
CA CYS A 38 15.45 -22.06 -34.56
C CYS A 38 14.28 -22.49 -33.65
N ARG A 39 13.84 -23.74 -33.73
CA ARG A 39 12.86 -24.31 -32.80
C ARG A 39 13.40 -24.42 -31.37
N ALA A 40 14.63 -24.93 -31.21
CA ALA A 40 15.26 -25.03 -29.89
C ALA A 40 15.38 -23.65 -29.22
N MET A 41 15.83 -22.65 -29.98
CA MET A 41 15.97 -21.28 -29.49
C MET A 41 14.63 -20.63 -29.12
N TYR A 42 13.55 -20.92 -29.85
CA TYR A 42 12.20 -20.49 -29.48
C TYR A 42 11.71 -21.12 -28.17
N ASP A 43 11.94 -22.42 -28.00
CA ASP A 43 11.55 -23.15 -26.79
C ASP A 43 12.31 -22.61 -25.56
N ASP A 44 13.60 -22.31 -25.69
CA ASP A 44 14.41 -21.69 -24.62
C ASP A 44 13.84 -20.34 -24.17
N LEU A 45 13.54 -19.45 -25.14
CA LEU A 45 12.94 -18.14 -24.86
C LEU A 45 11.57 -18.27 -24.18
N LYS A 46 10.76 -19.25 -24.62
CA LYS A 46 9.45 -19.54 -24.03
C LYS A 46 9.59 -20.02 -22.58
N THR A 47 10.55 -20.88 -22.28
CA THR A 47 10.83 -21.36 -20.92
C THR A 47 11.24 -20.21 -20.00
N MET A 48 12.10 -19.30 -20.46
CA MET A 48 12.48 -18.11 -19.68
C MET A 48 11.27 -17.21 -19.37
N LYS A 49 10.42 -16.93 -20.36
CA LYS A 49 9.19 -16.13 -20.18
C LYS A 49 8.23 -16.77 -19.16
N GLN A 50 8.09 -18.09 -19.21
CA GLN A 50 7.28 -18.84 -18.23
C GLN A 50 7.87 -18.79 -16.81
N GLY A 51 9.21 -18.84 -16.69
CA GLY A 51 9.91 -18.67 -15.42
C GLY A 51 9.62 -17.32 -14.77
N ILE A 52 9.74 -16.23 -15.55
CA ILE A 52 9.45 -14.86 -15.07
C ILE A 52 7.97 -14.72 -14.67
N ALA A 53 7.05 -15.21 -15.51
CA ALA A 53 5.61 -15.15 -15.23
C ALA A 53 5.22 -15.91 -13.95
N SER A 54 5.95 -16.98 -13.60
CA SER A 54 5.73 -17.73 -12.36
C SER A 54 6.17 -16.95 -11.11
N MET A 55 7.13 -16.04 -11.23
CA MET A 55 7.57 -15.16 -10.14
C MET A 55 6.60 -14.00 -9.93
N GLU A 56 6.05 -13.44 -11.01
CA GLU A 56 5.09 -12.32 -10.96
C GLU A 56 3.74 -12.71 -10.35
N LYS A 57 3.34 -13.98 -10.52
CA LYS A 57 2.05 -14.49 -10.03
C LYS A 57 1.93 -14.58 -8.50
N GLN A 58 2.99 -14.27 -7.75
CA GLN A 58 2.93 -14.12 -6.29
C GLN A 58 2.45 -12.73 -5.83
N THR A 59 2.10 -11.84 -6.75
CA THR A 59 1.35 -10.64 -6.39
C THR A 59 -0.08 -11.06 -6.01
N MET A 60 -0.31 -11.18 -4.70
CA MET A 60 -1.64 -11.41 -4.13
C MET A 60 -2.66 -10.51 -4.84
N SER A 61 -3.75 -11.10 -5.33
CA SER A 61 -4.82 -10.36 -6.00
C SER A 61 -5.28 -9.21 -5.11
N GLU A 62 -5.41 -8.02 -5.67
CA GLU A 62 -5.86 -6.82 -4.96
C GLU A 62 -7.16 -7.07 -4.17
N LYS A 63 -8.02 -7.95 -4.70
CA LYS A 63 -9.27 -8.39 -4.06
C LYS A 63 -9.06 -9.27 -2.82
N GLU A 64 -8.01 -10.09 -2.81
CA GLU A 64 -7.66 -10.92 -1.65
C GLU A 64 -6.99 -10.09 -0.56
N LEU A 65 -6.15 -9.12 -0.95
CA LEU A 65 -5.60 -8.13 -0.02
C LEU A 65 -6.71 -7.32 0.65
N GLN A 66 -7.68 -6.83 -0.13
CA GLN A 66 -8.84 -6.12 0.41
C GLN A 66 -9.67 -6.99 1.38
N ARG A 67 -9.85 -8.28 1.11
CA ARG A 67 -10.56 -9.19 2.03
C ARG A 67 -9.84 -9.36 3.36
N LEU A 68 -8.51 -9.49 3.35
CA LEU A 68 -7.72 -9.58 4.58
C LEU A 68 -7.75 -8.26 5.37
N MET A 69 -7.70 -7.11 4.68
CA MET A 69 -7.77 -5.80 5.33
C MET A 69 -9.17 -5.46 5.86
N THR A 70 -10.23 -6.04 5.28
CA THR A 70 -11.63 -5.77 5.66
C THR A 70 -12.19 -6.82 6.63
N ASP A 71 -11.37 -7.78 7.09
CA ASP A 71 -11.83 -8.77 8.04
C ASP A 71 -12.24 -8.10 9.37
N LYS A 72 -13.55 -8.03 9.59
CA LYS A 72 -14.21 -7.29 10.68
C LYS A 72 -13.99 -7.91 12.05
N THR A 73 -13.45 -9.13 12.09
CA THR A 73 -13.21 -9.86 13.33
C THR A 73 -12.08 -9.25 14.16
N ALA A 74 -11.01 -8.78 13.51
CA ALA A 74 -9.90 -8.09 14.18
C ALA A 74 -10.28 -6.69 14.67
N THR A 75 -11.10 -5.95 13.92
CA THR A 75 -11.47 -4.56 14.26
C THR A 75 -12.45 -4.45 15.43
N SER A 76 -13.24 -5.49 15.69
CA SER A 76 -14.19 -5.52 16.82
C SER A 76 -13.49 -5.57 18.18
N SER A 77 -12.46 -6.42 18.32
CA SER A 77 -11.66 -6.50 19.55
C SER A 77 -10.84 -5.24 19.81
N ALA A 78 -10.41 -4.56 18.75
CA ALA A 78 -9.63 -3.34 18.84
C ALA A 78 -10.40 -2.20 19.53
N TRP A 79 -11.71 -2.07 19.30
CA TRP A 79 -12.49 -0.98 19.91
C TRP A 79 -12.62 -1.14 21.43
N ILE A 80 -12.78 -2.37 21.91
CA ILE A 80 -12.80 -2.68 23.35
C ILE A 80 -11.44 -2.33 23.98
N GLY A 81 -10.34 -2.70 23.31
CA GLY A 81 -8.99 -2.33 23.73
C GLY A 81 -8.78 -0.82 23.83
N TRP A 82 -9.25 -0.06 22.83
CA TRP A 82 -9.18 1.40 22.84
C TRP A 82 -10.00 2.04 23.95
N LEU A 83 -11.19 1.51 24.26
CA LEU A 83 -12.01 2.01 25.37
C LEU A 83 -11.31 1.82 26.72
N LEU A 84 -10.69 0.67 26.97
CA LEU A 84 -9.93 0.40 28.19
C LEU A 84 -8.68 1.28 28.29
N LEU A 85 -7.94 1.47 27.19
CA LEU A 85 -6.76 2.32 27.17
C LEU A 85 -7.09 3.79 27.40
N ILE A 86 -8.05 4.34 26.64
CA ILE A 86 -8.45 5.75 26.77
C ILE A 86 -9.09 5.98 28.14
N GLY A 87 -9.93 5.04 28.60
CA GLY A 87 -10.56 5.10 29.91
C GLY A 87 -9.53 5.15 31.04
N SER A 88 -8.61 4.19 31.09
CA SER A 88 -7.57 4.15 32.12
C SER A 88 -6.65 5.37 32.11
N LEU A 89 -6.20 5.80 30.91
CA LEU A 89 -5.37 6.99 30.76
C LEU A 89 -6.09 8.26 31.26
N SER A 90 -7.39 8.39 30.96
CA SER A 90 -8.20 9.53 31.39
C SER A 90 -8.32 9.63 32.91
N VAL A 91 -8.49 8.49 33.60
CA VAL A 91 -8.59 8.43 35.06
C VAL A 91 -7.24 8.79 35.70
N VAL A 92 -6.13 8.23 35.18
CA VAL A 92 -4.78 8.57 35.68
C VAL A 92 -4.51 10.06 35.51
N LEU A 93 -4.81 10.62 34.35
CA LEU A 93 -4.60 12.04 34.08
C LEU A 93 -5.45 12.92 35.00
N ALA A 94 -6.71 12.56 35.25
CA ALA A 94 -7.58 13.26 36.18
C ALA A 94 -7.03 13.24 37.62
N ILE A 95 -6.51 12.08 38.08
CA ILE A 95 -5.89 11.96 39.40
C ILE A 95 -4.64 12.84 39.52
N VAL A 96 -3.77 12.82 38.51
CA VAL A 96 -2.54 13.64 38.49
C VAL A 96 -2.88 15.13 38.54
N VAL A 97 -3.84 15.57 37.73
CA VAL A 97 -4.32 16.96 37.74
C VAL A 97 -4.92 17.32 39.08
N TYR A 98 -5.78 16.45 39.64
CA TYR A 98 -6.39 16.68 40.95
C TYR A 98 -5.33 16.84 42.06
N GLN A 99 -4.37 15.92 42.13
CA GLN A 99 -3.28 15.99 43.11
C GLN A 99 -2.42 17.24 42.90
N PHE A 100 -2.12 17.61 41.66
CA PHE A 100 -1.34 18.81 41.36
C PHE A 100 -2.00 20.10 41.85
N PHE A 101 -3.33 20.20 41.73
CA PHE A 101 -4.09 21.36 42.19
C PHE A 101 -4.31 21.36 43.71
N MET A 102 -4.63 20.21 44.30
CA MET A 102 -4.97 20.10 45.73
C MET A 102 -3.76 20.07 46.67
N ASN A 103 -2.56 19.78 46.15
CA ASN A 103 -1.35 19.77 46.97
C ASN A 103 -0.91 21.20 47.31
N ASP A 104 -0.87 21.52 48.61
CA ASP A 104 -0.60 22.87 49.12
C ASP A 104 0.90 23.20 49.20
N GLN A 105 1.76 22.19 49.02
CA GLN A 105 3.21 22.37 49.05
C GLN A 105 3.77 23.02 47.77
N THR A 106 3.00 23.02 46.67
CA THR A 106 3.43 23.55 45.38
C THR A 106 3.14 25.04 45.27
N SER A 107 4.17 25.84 44.94
CA SER A 107 4.03 27.28 44.72
C SER A 107 2.95 27.61 43.68
N LEU A 108 2.12 28.62 43.98
CA LEU A 108 1.05 29.12 43.10
C LEU A 108 1.59 29.51 41.72
N TRP A 109 2.78 30.11 41.65
CA TRP A 109 3.40 30.51 40.39
C TRP A 109 3.70 29.33 39.46
N ILE A 110 4.12 28.19 40.03
CA ILE A 110 4.38 26.98 39.26
C ILE A 110 3.07 26.41 38.72
N LYS A 111 1.99 26.41 39.53
CA LYS A 111 0.66 25.97 39.07
C LYS A 111 0.16 26.82 37.90
N LEU A 112 0.32 28.15 37.98
CA LEU A 112 -0.08 29.07 36.91
C LEU A 112 0.77 28.88 35.64
N LEU A 113 2.09 28.76 35.75
CA LEU A 113 2.98 28.60 34.60
C LEU A 113 2.69 27.28 33.87
N VAL A 114 2.58 26.19 34.62
CA VAL A 114 2.27 24.86 34.08
C VAL A 114 0.90 24.85 33.40
N SER A 115 -0.14 25.39 34.06
CA SER A 115 -1.49 25.43 33.48
C SER A 115 -1.58 26.31 32.24
N ALA A 116 -0.90 27.47 32.21
CA ALA A 116 -0.83 28.32 31.03
C ALA A 116 -0.14 27.62 29.85
N PHE A 117 0.96 26.90 30.10
CA PHE A 117 1.68 26.15 29.06
C PHE A 117 0.83 25.03 28.46
N TYR A 118 0.28 24.15 29.29
CA TYR A 118 -0.58 23.05 28.82
C TYR A 118 -1.90 23.56 28.23
N GLY A 119 -2.48 24.63 28.80
CA GLY A 119 -3.66 25.29 28.27
C GLY A 119 -3.44 25.88 26.87
N GLY A 120 -2.28 26.50 26.64
CA GLY A 120 -1.89 27.01 25.32
C GLY A 120 -1.79 25.91 24.27
N ILE A 121 -1.13 24.79 24.62
CA ILE A 121 -1.05 23.60 23.74
C ILE A 121 -2.45 23.05 23.43
N ALA A 122 -3.28 22.88 24.46
CA ALA A 122 -4.65 22.39 24.29
C ALA A 122 -5.49 23.33 23.39
N PHE A 123 -5.34 24.65 23.56
CA PHE A 123 -6.04 25.64 22.73
C PHE A 123 -5.61 25.57 21.26
N LEU A 124 -4.32 25.49 20.97
CA LEU A 124 -3.80 25.30 19.61
C LEU A 124 -4.31 24.00 19.00
N PHE A 125 -4.27 22.91 19.77
CA PHE A 125 -4.78 21.61 19.33
C PHE A 125 -6.28 21.67 19.00
N LEU A 126 -7.10 22.29 19.85
CA LEU A 126 -8.52 22.49 19.61
C LEU A 126 -8.80 23.37 18.39
N SER A 127 -7.96 24.38 18.14
CA SER A 127 -8.06 25.23 16.94
C SER A 127 -7.87 24.39 15.67
N VAL A 128 -6.81 23.58 15.62
CA VAL A 128 -6.54 22.67 14.49
C VAL A 128 -7.62 21.60 14.37
N LEU A 129 -8.08 21.01 15.48
CA LEU A 129 -9.19 20.05 15.49
C LEU A 129 -10.46 20.65 14.90
N ARG A 130 -10.81 21.88 15.30
CA ARG A 130 -11.97 22.60 14.75
C ARG A 130 -11.82 22.81 13.25
N GLN A 131 -10.65 23.26 12.80
CA GLN A 131 -10.36 23.44 11.38
C GLN A 131 -10.50 22.11 10.62
N ARG A 132 -9.94 21.03 11.15
CA ARG A 132 -9.99 19.69 10.55
C ARG A 132 -11.43 19.16 10.51
N TRP A 133 -12.22 19.42 11.56
CA TRP A 133 -13.62 18.99 11.63
C TRP A 133 -14.50 19.71 10.62
N ILE A 134 -14.29 21.03 10.44
CA ILE A 134 -14.96 21.81 9.40
C ILE A 134 -14.52 21.33 8.02
N ALA A 135 -13.22 21.19 7.77
CA ALA A 135 -12.68 20.72 6.48
C ALA A 135 -13.21 19.32 6.10
N ARG A 136 -13.33 18.40 7.07
CA ARG A 136 -13.92 17.06 6.84
C ARG A 136 -15.39 17.07 6.39
N LYS A 137 -16.13 18.15 6.68
CA LYS A 137 -17.52 18.31 6.22
C LYS A 137 -17.57 18.88 4.81
N THR A 138 -16.57 19.64 4.38
CA THR A 138 -16.54 20.36 3.08
C THR A 138 -15.64 19.70 2.03
N ASP A 139 -15.11 18.51 2.31
CA ASP A 139 -14.19 17.82 1.40
C ASP A 139 -14.92 17.26 0.17
N ARG A 140 -14.61 17.84 -1.00
CA ARG A 140 -15.22 17.53 -2.31
C ARG A 140 -14.82 16.16 -2.85
N TYR A 141 -13.73 15.56 -2.37
CA TYR A 141 -13.22 14.26 -2.86
C TYR A 141 -13.56 13.09 -1.94
N LYS A 142 -14.46 13.31 -0.98
CA LYS A 142 -14.90 12.28 -0.03
C LYS A 142 -15.76 11.24 -0.78
N GLY A 143 -15.15 10.12 -1.15
CA GLY A 143 -15.82 9.00 -1.83
C GLY A 143 -15.33 8.72 -3.26
N VAL A 144 -14.20 9.31 -3.68
CA VAL A 144 -13.53 8.91 -4.93
C VAL A 144 -12.46 7.88 -4.57
N ASP A 145 -12.71 6.60 -4.86
CA ASP A 145 -11.68 5.57 -4.83
C ASP A 145 -10.76 5.79 -6.04
N LEU A 146 -9.45 6.00 -5.79
CA LEU A 146 -8.41 6.12 -6.81
C LEU A 146 -7.92 4.73 -7.23
#